data_AF-A0A1F6Q0K0-F1
#
_entry.id   AF-A0A1F6Q0K0-F1
#
_cell.length_a   1.000
_cell.length_b   1.000
_cell.length_c   1.000
_cell.angle_alpha   90.00
_cell.angle_beta   90.00
_cell.angle_gamma   90.00
#
_symmetry.space_group_name_H-M   'P 1'
#
loop_
_entity.id
_entity.type
_entity.pdbx_description
1 polymer ?
#
loop_
_entity_poly.entity_id
_entity_poly.type
_entity_poly.pdbx_seq_one_letter_code
_entity_poly.pdbx_strand_id
1 'polypeptide(L)'
;MTTANDFNTQQNTEVETSFDSLPLETLKHGFIRKNNFYIRRGVPESHRRIADNFMIIKKIFGHPVVQSKIDEDEQILLAKYDFNLLEFSTSKQIEDEIVFLKKWSYSNNRELQQVADEIITIRAKELKYLIATKYVSITNRLYNGHKVLEKYFEDISKYFSDSF
;
A
#
# COMPACT_ATOMS: atom_id res chain seq x y z
N MET A 1 12.29 18.85 -53.28
CA MET A 1 13.76 18.81 -53.17
C MET A 1 14.11 19.53 -51.87
N THR A 2 14.32 18.83 -50.75
CA THR A 2 15.58 18.21 -50.29
C THR A 2 16.36 19.17 -49.38
N THR A 3 16.34 18.87 -48.05
CA THR A 3 17.37 19.09 -47.00
C THR A 3 17.89 20.52 -46.74
N ALA A 4 18.38 20.94 -45.57
CA ALA A 4 18.85 20.27 -44.36
C ALA A 4 18.67 21.22 -43.16
N ASN A 5 18.39 20.63 -41.99
CA ASN A 5 18.59 21.27 -40.69
C ASN A 5 20.08 21.29 -40.38
N ASP A 6 20.57 22.38 -39.77
CA ASP A 6 21.92 22.42 -39.23
C ASP A 6 22.05 23.39 -38.04
N PHE A 7 22.75 22.89 -37.03
CA PHE A 7 23.38 23.53 -35.86
C PHE A 7 22.61 23.79 -34.55
N ASN A 8 22.70 22.75 -33.70
CA ASN A 8 22.90 22.76 -32.25
C ASN A 8 23.87 23.85 -31.75
N THR A 9 23.67 24.32 -30.50
CA THR A 9 24.51 24.18 -29.27
C THR A 9 23.88 25.14 -28.24
N GLN A 10 23.44 24.78 -27.03
CA GLN A 10 24.25 24.39 -25.86
C GLN A 10 23.38 23.84 -24.72
N GLN A 11 23.86 22.70 -24.19
CA GLN A 11 24.05 22.35 -22.78
C GLN A 11 22.83 22.16 -21.87
N ASN A 12 22.63 20.92 -21.41
CA ASN A 12 22.63 20.62 -19.99
C ASN A 12 22.91 19.13 -19.71
N THR A 13 23.80 18.95 -18.76
CA THR A 13 24.40 17.74 -18.19
C THR A 13 23.37 16.89 -17.45
N GLU A 14 23.25 15.60 -17.80
CA GLU A 14 22.75 14.58 -16.88
C GLU A 14 23.69 13.37 -16.90
N VAL A 15 24.21 13.06 -15.72
CA VAL A 15 25.18 12.02 -15.45
C VAL A 15 24.43 10.68 -15.42
N GLU A 16 24.71 9.82 -16.39
CA GLU A 16 24.35 8.41 -16.33
C GLU A 16 25.12 7.73 -15.19
N THR A 17 24.46 7.45 -14.07
CA THR A 17 24.98 6.50 -13.08
C THR A 17 24.38 5.13 -13.33
N SER A 18 25.19 4.29 -13.97
CA SER A 18 25.10 2.84 -14.11
C SER A 18 24.64 2.14 -12.82
N PHE A 19 23.52 1.44 -12.90
CA PHE A 19 23.08 0.47 -11.88
C PHE A 19 23.66 -0.90 -12.23
N ASP A 20 24.89 -1.17 -11.80
CA ASP A 20 25.36 -2.54 -11.71
C ASP A 20 26.34 -2.73 -10.56
N SER A 21 26.15 -3.86 -9.88
CA SER A 21 27.00 -4.51 -8.87
C SER A 21 27.05 -3.93 -7.44
N LEU A 22 26.31 -4.58 -6.53
CA LEU A 22 26.79 -4.79 -5.16
C LEU A 22 26.64 -6.29 -4.80
N PRO A 23 27.65 -6.91 -4.15
CA PRO A 23 27.71 -8.36 -4.00
C PRO A 23 26.83 -8.87 -2.86
N LEU A 24 26.26 -10.06 -3.06
CA LEU A 24 25.22 -10.67 -2.22
C LEU A 24 25.73 -11.29 -0.89
N GLU A 25 26.99 -11.10 -0.51
CA GLU A 25 27.62 -11.83 0.59
C GLU A 25 28.27 -10.94 1.64
N THR A 26 27.46 -10.14 2.35
CA THR A 26 27.77 -9.79 3.74
C THR A 26 26.49 -9.25 4.36
N LEU A 27 25.86 -10.06 5.24
CA LEU A 27 25.16 -9.64 6.46
C LEU A 27 24.36 -10.83 7.00
N LYS A 28 25.09 -11.82 7.54
CA LYS A 28 24.53 -12.75 8.52
C LYS A 28 24.41 -12.04 9.87
N HIS A 29 23.30 -12.35 10.52
CA HIS A 29 22.97 -12.15 11.93
C HIS A 29 22.65 -10.73 12.42
N GLY A 30 21.37 -10.54 12.78
CA GLY A 30 21.04 -9.72 13.94
C GLY A 30 20.20 -8.47 13.75
N PHE A 31 19.48 -8.25 12.64
CA PHE A 31 18.59 -7.07 12.54
C PHE A 31 17.34 -7.34 11.71
N ILE A 32 16.27 -7.84 12.35
CA ILE A 32 14.91 -7.63 11.84
C ILE A 32 14.51 -6.18 12.18
N ARG A 33 15.21 -5.21 11.59
CA ARG A 33 14.60 -3.95 11.17
C ARG A 33 14.34 -4.12 9.68
N LYS A 34 13.23 -4.78 9.35
CA LYS A 34 12.82 -4.94 7.95
C LYS A 34 12.56 -3.55 7.38
N ASN A 35 13.42 -3.15 6.46
CA ASN A 35 13.24 -1.95 5.65
C ASN A 35 11.97 -2.14 4.80
N ASN A 36 10.82 -1.67 5.28
CA ASN A 36 9.59 -1.66 4.50
C ASN A 36 9.74 -0.63 3.37
N PHE A 37 10.17 -1.10 2.19
CA PHE A 37 10.40 -0.28 0.99
C PHE A 37 9.18 0.57 0.62
N TYR A 38 7.97 0.04 0.87
CA TYR A 38 6.69 0.71 0.64
C TYR A 38 6.40 1.86 1.61
N ILE A 39 7.14 2.04 2.72
CA ILE A 39 6.92 3.13 3.70
C ILE A 39 7.89 4.30 3.48
N ARG A 40 9.08 4.04 2.94
CA ARG A 40 10.17 5.03 2.81
C ARG A 40 9.86 6.26 1.94
N ARG A 41 8.88 6.19 1.03
CA ARG A 41 8.59 7.27 0.06
C ARG A 41 7.58 8.33 0.53
N GLY A 42 7.38 8.49 1.84
CA GLY A 42 6.32 9.34 2.39
C GLY A 42 4.95 8.67 2.30
N VAL A 43 4.03 9.02 3.19
CA VAL A 43 2.70 8.40 3.29
C VAL A 43 1.65 9.48 3.02
N PRO A 44 0.70 9.27 2.08
CA PRO A 44 -0.41 10.20 1.87
C PRO A 44 -1.20 10.42 3.16
N GLU A 45 -1.64 11.66 3.38
CA GLU A 45 -2.38 12.01 4.60
C GLU A 45 -3.73 11.27 4.68
N SER A 46 -4.35 10.98 3.55
CA SER A 46 -5.56 10.15 3.46
C SER A 46 -5.33 8.74 4.02
N HIS A 47 -4.24 8.07 3.61
CA HIS A 47 -3.87 6.75 4.10
C HIS A 47 -3.64 6.79 5.62
N ARG A 48 -2.96 7.83 6.11
CA ARG A 48 -2.71 8.02 7.54
C ARG A 48 -4.00 8.18 8.34
N ARG A 49 -4.94 9.01 7.87
CA ARG A 49 -6.25 9.20 8.54
C ARG A 49 -7.04 7.90 8.61
N ILE A 50 -7.04 7.12 7.53
CA ILE A 50 -7.75 5.83 7.49
C ILE A 50 -7.11 4.83 8.45
N ALA A 51 -5.77 4.76 8.48
CA ALA A 51 -5.03 3.91 9.41
C ALA A 51 -5.24 4.32 10.88
N ASP A 52 -5.22 5.62 11.18
CA ASP A 52 -5.50 6.15 12.52
C ASP A 52 -6.90 5.75 12.99
N ASN A 53 -7.91 5.95 12.15
CA ASN A 53 -9.29 5.53 12.45
C ASN A 53 -9.38 4.03 12.69
N PHE A 54 -8.70 3.23 11.87
CA PHE A 54 -8.63 1.78 12.04
C PHE A 54 -7.99 1.40 13.38
N MET A 55 -6.84 1.98 13.72
CA MET A 55 -6.10 1.68 14.94
C MET A 55 -6.83 2.12 16.21
N ILE A 56 -7.50 3.29 16.19
CA ILE A 56 -8.33 3.76 17.32
C ILE A 56 -9.45 2.76 17.59
N ILE A 57 -10.18 2.34 16.55
CA ILE A 57 -11.26 1.35 16.69
C ILE A 57 -10.71 0.03 17.23
N LYS A 58 -9.60 -0.46 16.66
CA LYS A 58 -8.93 -1.68 17.11
C LYS A 58 -8.53 -1.58 18.59
N LYS A 59 -8.04 -0.43 19.05
CA LYS A 59 -7.62 -0.18 20.44
C LYS A 59 -8.79 -0.07 21.41
N ILE A 60 -9.85 0.66 21.07
CA ILE A 60 -11.01 0.87 21.96
C ILE A 60 -11.79 -0.43 22.17
N PHE A 61 -12.05 -1.16 21.09
CA PHE A 61 -12.96 -2.30 21.14
C PHE A 61 -12.25 -3.65 21.28
N GLY A 62 -10.94 -3.70 21.08
CA GLY A 62 -10.13 -4.94 21.06
C GLY A 62 -10.43 -5.86 19.86
N HIS A 63 -11.66 -5.84 19.35
CA HIS A 63 -12.13 -6.51 18.15
C HIS A 63 -13.01 -5.53 17.35
N PRO A 64 -13.03 -5.59 16.01
CA PRO A 64 -13.91 -4.75 15.22
C PRO A 64 -15.38 -5.14 15.50
N VAL A 65 -16.16 -4.21 16.06
CA VAL A 65 -17.55 -4.43 16.46
C VAL A 65 -18.51 -4.43 15.27
N VAL A 66 -18.08 -3.90 14.12
CA VAL A 66 -18.92 -3.75 12.93
C VAL A 66 -18.50 -4.76 11.86
N GLN A 67 -19.36 -5.76 11.63
CA GLN A 67 -19.24 -6.72 10.52
C GLN A 67 -19.86 -6.13 9.24
N SER A 68 -19.31 -5.03 8.74
CA SER A 68 -19.76 -4.50 7.44
C SER A 68 -19.02 -5.25 6.33
N LYS A 69 -19.76 -6.04 5.56
CA LYS A 69 -19.27 -6.65 4.32
C LYS A 69 -19.06 -5.57 3.26
N ILE A 70 -18.22 -5.86 2.28
CA ILE A 70 -18.04 -5.01 1.10
C ILE A 70 -19.35 -4.96 0.31
N ASP A 71 -19.74 -3.77 -0.14
CA ASP A 71 -20.92 -3.56 -0.97
C ASP A 71 -20.65 -3.93 -2.43
N GLU A 72 -21.70 -4.14 -3.23
CA GLU A 72 -21.55 -4.53 -4.64
C GLU A 72 -20.81 -3.45 -5.46
N ASP A 73 -21.11 -2.17 -5.22
CA ASP A 73 -20.46 -1.04 -5.88
C ASP A 73 -18.94 -0.99 -5.59
N GLU A 74 -18.54 -1.28 -4.36
CA GLU A 74 -17.13 -1.34 -3.95
C GLU A 74 -16.40 -2.52 -4.63
N GLN A 75 -17.08 -3.66 -4.79
CA GLN A 75 -16.53 -4.81 -5.53
C GLN A 75 -16.34 -4.48 -7.02
N ILE A 76 -17.30 -3.77 -7.63
CA ILE A 76 -17.20 -3.30 -9.01
C ILE A 76 -16.01 -2.33 -9.16
N LEU A 77 -15.81 -1.43 -8.19
CA LEU A 77 -14.67 -0.51 -8.20
C LEU A 77 -13.33 -1.26 -8.12
N LEU A 78 -13.20 -2.25 -7.23
CA LEU A 78 -11.99 -3.07 -7.14
C LEU A 78 -11.72 -3.82 -8.46
N ALA A 79 -12.77 -4.44 -9.02
CA ALA A 79 -12.67 -5.17 -10.28
C ALA A 79 -12.28 -4.28 -11.46
N LYS A 80 -12.74 -3.01 -11.49
CA LYS A 80 -12.38 -2.03 -12.52
C LYS A 80 -10.87 -1.76 -12.61
N TYR A 81 -10.14 -1.95 -11.51
CA TYR A 81 -8.70 -1.74 -11.41
C TYR A 81 -7.90 -3.04 -11.19
N ASP A 82 -8.51 -4.19 -11.48
CA ASP A 82 -7.91 -5.52 -11.34
C ASP A 82 -7.46 -5.85 -9.89
N PHE A 83 -8.11 -5.26 -8.90
CA PHE A 83 -7.86 -5.57 -7.50
C PHE A 83 -8.70 -6.75 -7.03
N ASN A 84 -8.04 -7.76 -6.46
CA ASN A 84 -8.72 -8.89 -5.84
C ASN A 84 -9.21 -8.53 -4.44
N LEU A 85 -10.22 -9.25 -3.96
CA LEU A 85 -10.64 -9.19 -2.56
C LEU A 85 -9.45 -9.51 -1.64
N LEU A 86 -9.40 -8.84 -0.50
CA LEU A 86 -8.27 -8.94 0.43
C LEU A 86 -8.09 -10.38 0.96
N GLU A 87 -9.18 -11.14 1.06
CA GLU A 87 -9.17 -12.54 1.50
C GLU A 87 -8.46 -13.49 0.52
N PHE A 88 -8.41 -13.15 -0.76
CA PHE A 88 -7.76 -13.94 -1.83
C PHE A 88 -6.45 -13.31 -2.31
N SER A 89 -5.94 -12.32 -1.59
CA SER A 89 -4.74 -11.59 -1.99
C SER A 89 -3.49 -12.12 -1.29
N THR A 90 -2.41 -12.24 -2.05
CA THR A 90 -1.07 -12.60 -1.52
C THR A 90 -0.36 -11.38 -0.94
N SER A 91 0.67 -11.60 -0.11
CA SER A 91 1.51 -10.50 0.41
C SER A 91 2.04 -9.60 -0.71
N LYS A 92 2.59 -10.19 -1.78
CA LYS A 92 3.20 -9.43 -2.87
C LYS A 92 2.19 -8.55 -3.60
N GLN A 93 0.99 -9.07 -3.87
CA GLN A 93 -0.07 -8.29 -4.52
C GLN A 93 -0.45 -7.06 -3.70
N ILE A 94 -0.58 -7.21 -2.38
CA ILE A 94 -0.91 -6.08 -1.50
C ILE A 94 0.26 -5.09 -1.38
N GLU A 95 1.51 -5.56 -1.35
CA GLU A 95 2.67 -4.67 -1.37
C GLU A 95 2.71 -3.82 -2.65
N ASP A 96 2.51 -4.46 -3.80
CA ASP A 96 2.47 -3.80 -5.11
C ASP A 96 1.31 -2.81 -5.17
N GLU A 97 0.11 -3.22 -4.73
CA GLU A 97 -1.08 -2.36 -4.65
C GLU A 97 -0.86 -1.13 -3.78
N ILE A 98 -0.31 -1.27 -2.57
CA ILE A 98 -0.01 -0.13 -1.69
C ILE A 98 0.92 0.85 -2.39
N VAL A 99 1.93 0.37 -3.12
CA VAL A 99 2.84 1.22 -3.89
C VAL A 99 2.09 1.93 -5.03
N PHE A 100 1.19 1.24 -5.74
CA PHE A 100 0.36 1.84 -6.79
C PHE A 100 -0.58 2.92 -6.24
N LEU A 101 -1.31 2.63 -5.17
CA LEU A 101 -2.24 3.58 -4.54
C LEU A 101 -1.49 4.82 -4.05
N LYS A 102 -0.31 4.66 -3.46
CA LYS A 102 0.54 5.81 -3.09
C LYS A 102 0.94 6.65 -4.29
N LYS A 103 1.31 6.03 -5.42
CA LYS A 103 1.63 6.78 -6.65
C LYS A 103 0.40 7.55 -7.15
N TRP A 104 -0.79 6.98 -7.06
CA TRP A 104 -2.04 7.64 -7.46
C TRP A 104 -2.40 8.79 -6.53
N SER A 105 -2.25 8.64 -5.22
CA SER A 105 -2.46 9.72 -4.24
C SER A 105 -1.51 10.91 -4.43
N TYR A 106 -0.31 10.68 -4.97
CA TYR A 106 0.64 11.75 -5.32
C TYR A 106 0.54 12.21 -6.78
N SER A 107 -0.34 11.62 -7.59
CA SER A 107 -0.50 12.02 -8.99
C SER A 107 -1.17 13.40 -9.06
N ASN A 108 -0.96 14.16 -10.14
CA ASN A 108 -1.66 15.43 -10.34
C ASN A 108 -3.12 15.27 -10.79
N ASN A 109 -3.62 14.03 -10.93
CA ASN A 109 -4.98 13.75 -11.34
C ASN A 109 -5.88 13.56 -10.11
N ARG A 110 -6.80 14.49 -9.91
CA ARG A 110 -7.75 14.48 -8.79
C ARG A 110 -8.63 13.23 -8.77
N GLU A 111 -9.02 12.70 -9.92
CA GLU A 111 -9.84 11.49 -10.00
C GLU A 111 -9.06 10.27 -9.48
N LEU A 112 -7.79 10.13 -9.88
CA LEU A 112 -6.93 9.04 -9.41
C LEU A 112 -6.63 9.16 -7.91
N GLN A 113 -6.46 10.37 -7.39
CA GLN A 113 -6.30 10.59 -5.95
C GLN A 113 -7.54 10.11 -5.18
N GLN A 114 -8.74 10.50 -5.65
CA GLN A 114 -10.00 10.11 -5.02
C GLN A 114 -10.22 8.60 -5.06
N VAL A 115 -9.95 7.96 -6.20
CA VAL A 115 -10.01 6.51 -6.35
C VAL A 115 -9.03 5.83 -5.40
N ALA A 116 -7.80 6.33 -5.28
CA ALA A 116 -6.81 5.74 -4.37
C ALA A 116 -7.29 5.79 -2.90
N ASP A 117 -7.86 6.92 -2.49
CA ASP A 117 -8.38 7.12 -1.15
C ASP A 117 -9.60 6.22 -0.87
N GLU A 118 -10.47 6.06 -1.86
CA GLU A 118 -11.64 5.18 -1.81
C GLU A 118 -11.22 3.71 -1.68
N ILE A 119 -10.25 3.27 -2.48
CA ILE A 119 -9.74 1.89 -2.42
C ILE A 119 -9.09 1.60 -1.06
N ILE A 120 -8.29 2.51 -0.50
CA ILE A 120 -7.75 2.31 0.86
C ILE A 120 -8.85 2.26 1.92
N THR A 121 -9.94 3.01 1.74
CA THR A 121 -11.10 2.93 2.62
C THR A 121 -11.78 1.55 2.54
N ILE A 122 -11.96 1.03 1.33
CA ILE A 122 -12.47 -0.33 1.09
C ILE A 122 -11.54 -1.36 1.73
N ARG A 123 -10.22 -1.24 1.55
CA ARG A 123 -9.22 -2.12 2.18
C ARG A 123 -9.31 -2.11 3.71
N ALA A 124 -9.56 -0.96 4.32
CA ALA A 124 -9.78 -0.88 5.76
C ALA A 124 -11.10 -1.54 6.20
N LYS A 125 -12.15 -1.45 5.39
CA LYS A 125 -13.44 -2.14 5.62
C LYS A 125 -13.27 -3.66 5.55
N GLU A 126 -12.59 -4.15 4.51
CA GLU A 126 -12.23 -5.57 4.35
C GLU A 126 -11.43 -6.10 5.54
N LEU A 127 -10.40 -5.37 5.95
CA LEU A 127 -9.54 -5.78 7.06
C LEU A 127 -10.34 -5.85 8.37
N LYS A 128 -11.22 -4.88 8.64
CA LYS A 128 -12.14 -4.94 9.79
C LYS A 128 -13.04 -6.17 9.73
N TYR A 129 -13.62 -6.46 8.57
CA TYR A 129 -14.46 -7.64 8.39
C TYR A 129 -13.70 -8.95 8.64
N LEU A 130 -12.49 -9.08 8.10
CA LEU A 130 -11.64 -10.26 8.30
C LEU A 130 -11.22 -10.48 9.76
N ILE A 131 -10.87 -9.42 10.48
CA ILE A 131 -10.52 -9.51 11.91
C ILE A 131 -11.77 -9.86 12.74
N ALA A 132 -12.92 -9.24 12.45
CA ALA A 132 -14.17 -9.47 13.18
C ALA A 132 -14.72 -10.89 12.99
N THR A 133 -14.53 -11.46 11.80
CA THR A 133 -14.90 -12.85 11.48
C THR A 133 -13.87 -13.87 11.96
N LYS A 134 -12.92 -13.45 12.81
CA LYS A 134 -11.83 -14.25 13.38
C LYS A 134 -11.01 -14.97 12.30
N TYR A 135 -10.65 -14.27 11.21
CA TYR A 135 -9.86 -14.84 10.11
C TYR A 135 -10.39 -16.21 9.70
N VAL A 136 -11.59 -16.32 9.11
CA VAL A 136 -12.31 -17.59 8.83
C VAL A 136 -11.35 -18.75 8.52
N SER A 137 -10.97 -19.49 9.57
CA SER A 137 -10.24 -20.76 9.60
C SER A 137 -9.26 -21.06 8.44
N ILE A 138 -8.04 -20.49 8.47
CA ILE A 138 -6.84 -20.99 7.77
C ILE A 138 -7.03 -21.26 6.26
N THR A 139 -7.54 -20.31 5.48
CA THR A 139 -7.61 -20.50 4.03
C THR A 139 -6.30 -20.07 3.36
N ASN A 140 -5.41 -21.06 3.24
CA ASN A 140 -4.17 -21.09 2.46
C ASN A 140 -3.04 -20.14 2.94
N ARG A 141 -1.88 -20.72 3.33
CA ARG A 141 -0.66 -19.97 3.71
C ARG A 141 -0.22 -18.95 2.67
N LEU A 142 -0.65 -19.13 1.41
CA LEU A 142 -0.35 -18.25 0.30
C LEU A 142 -1.12 -16.92 0.36
N TYR A 143 -2.36 -16.91 0.86
CA TYR A 143 -3.24 -15.73 0.87
C TYR A 143 -3.19 -15.02 2.22
N ASN A 144 -2.09 -14.30 2.42
CA ASN A 144 -1.75 -13.60 3.65
C ASN A 144 -1.64 -12.07 3.46
N GLY A 145 -2.21 -11.52 2.38
CA GLY A 145 -2.17 -10.10 2.06
C GLY A 145 -2.73 -9.19 3.15
N HIS A 146 -3.76 -9.65 3.86
CA HIS A 146 -4.31 -8.96 5.03
C HIS A 146 -3.25 -8.59 6.10
N LYS A 147 -2.21 -9.42 6.29
CA LYS A 147 -1.15 -9.16 7.28
C LYS A 147 -0.25 -8.01 6.85
N VAL A 148 0.01 -7.91 5.55
CA VAL A 148 0.80 -6.81 4.99
C VAL A 148 0.03 -5.52 5.15
N LEU A 149 -1.26 -5.52 4.83
CA LEU A 149 -2.12 -4.34 4.98
C LEU A 149 -2.25 -3.90 6.44
N GLU A 150 -2.48 -4.85 7.35
CA GLU A 150 -2.53 -4.58 8.79
C GLU A 150 -1.24 -3.95 9.28
N LYS A 151 -0.09 -4.55 8.93
CA LYS A 151 1.22 -4.01 9.28
C LYS A 151 1.46 -2.62 8.68
N TYR A 152 1.02 -2.39 7.45
CA TYR A 152 1.10 -1.08 6.83
C TYR A 152 0.32 -0.03 7.61
N PHE A 153 -0.89 -0.33 8.07
CA PHE A 153 -1.66 0.59 8.92
C PHE A 153 -1.02 0.81 10.29
N GLU A 154 -0.46 -0.24 10.90
CA GLU A 154 0.29 -0.13 12.16
C GLU A 154 1.51 0.79 12.01
N ASP A 155 2.28 0.63 10.93
CA ASP A 155 3.51 1.40 10.72
C ASP A 155 3.26 2.88 10.39
N ILE A 156 2.12 3.23 9.79
CA ILE A 156 1.81 4.62 9.38
C ILE A 156 0.93 5.37 10.38
N SER A 157 0.25 4.65 11.27
CA SER A 157 -0.62 5.24 12.28
C SER A 157 0.19 5.82 13.44
N LYS A 158 -0.26 6.96 13.96
CA LYS A 158 0.31 7.54 15.17
C LYS A 158 -0.10 6.79 16.45
N TYR A 159 -1.23 6.07 16.41
CA TYR A 159 -1.83 5.45 17.59
C TYR A 159 -1.33 4.03 17.86
N PHE A 160 -0.39 3.52 17.05
CA PHE A 160 0.21 2.19 17.26
C PHE A 160 1.28 2.20 18.36
N SER A 161 2.11 3.25 18.46
CA SER A 161 3.22 3.32 19.41
C SER A 161 2.82 3.78 20.82
N ASP A 162 1.69 4.47 20.96
CA ASP A 162 1.23 5.01 22.23
C ASP A 162 0.61 3.89 23.10
N SER A 163 1.49 3.07 23.66
CA SER A 163 1.20 2.12 24.72
C SER A 163 0.98 2.92 26.02
N PHE A 164 -0.11 2.67 26.75
CA PHE A 164 -0.24 3.09 28.15
C PHE A 164 0.43 2.06 29.04
#